data_AF-A0A0Q6X940-F1
#
_entry.id   AF-A0A0Q6X940-F1
#
_cell.length_a   1.000
_cell.length_b   1.000
_cell.length_c   1.000
_cell.angle_alpha   90.00
_cell.angle_beta   90.00
_cell.angle_gamma   90.00
#
_symmetry.space_group_name_H-M   'P 1'
#
loop_
_entity.id
_entity.type
_entity.pdbx_description
1 polymer ?
#
loop_
_entity_poly.entity_id
_entity_poly.type
_entity_poly.pdbx_seq_one_letter_code
_entity_poly.pdbx_strand_id
1 'polypeptide(L)'
;MDRLMCLHVQTSGEPVEVQVNGVPVLSLPAGAGSQSVTVHEYLQNGSNRITLVVAPPPIAQAVAAPNAPAQPRMAARAAQARARLVLLRQGKSLADEAVRVLAEVAWGIEEGQGFEAPTVVHQDLELPVGFPRWRWLDAPVLNPGPQDRQTVLAAVQRLAFDLSRGNPDSFLAACRLKLEEVDQAYQRPAGQGVTALREQVQQLWQAGALATLQPPTTENLLLRVVAGGRLLECLNPLGAPVLSSQNDDATLGNIAWPLRLTLIEGKVYVLR
;
A
#
# COMPACT_ATOMS: atom_id res chain seq x y z
N MET A 1 9.76 -17.09 12.36
CA MET A 1 9.34 -17.14 10.94
C MET A 1 10.61 -17.10 10.10
N ASP A 2 11.00 -18.21 9.49
CA ASP A 2 12.35 -18.37 8.91
C ASP A 2 12.45 -17.91 7.45
N ARG A 3 11.32 -17.50 6.87
CA ARG A 3 11.18 -17.12 5.47
C ARG A 3 10.30 -15.89 5.33
N LEU A 4 10.74 -14.97 4.48
CA LEU A 4 10.09 -13.70 4.20
C LEU A 4 9.81 -13.60 2.69
N MET A 5 8.54 -13.58 2.29
CA MET A 5 8.11 -13.19 0.97
C MET A 5 8.26 -11.68 0.77
N CYS A 6 9.09 -11.36 -0.21
CA CYS A 6 9.46 -10.00 -0.57
C CYS A 6 9.22 -9.79 -2.06
N LEU A 7 8.76 -8.61 -2.42
CA LEU A 7 8.72 -8.15 -3.78
C LEU A 7 9.94 -7.26 -4.01
N HIS A 8 10.75 -7.58 -5.01
CA HIS A 8 11.86 -6.75 -5.47
C HIS A 8 11.51 -6.15 -6.81
N VAL A 9 11.47 -4.82 -6.88
CA VAL A 9 11.06 -4.07 -8.06
C VAL A 9 12.22 -3.24 -8.55
N GLN A 10 12.42 -3.24 -9.86
CA GLN A 10 13.46 -2.48 -10.56
C GLN A 10 12.80 -1.73 -11.71
N THR A 11 13.15 -0.47 -11.89
CA THR A 11 12.69 0.34 -13.03
C THR A 11 13.79 1.26 -13.54
N SER A 12 13.85 1.41 -14.86
CA SER A 12 14.55 2.50 -15.52
C SER A 12 13.64 3.14 -16.57
N GLY A 13 13.59 4.47 -16.59
CA GLY A 13 12.87 5.21 -17.64
C GLY A 13 11.48 5.67 -17.25
N GLU A 14 10.59 4.75 -16.85
CA GLU A 14 9.17 5.01 -16.58
C GLU A 14 8.81 4.83 -15.09
N PRO A 15 7.80 5.56 -14.56
CA PRO A 15 7.27 5.29 -13.24
C PRO A 15 6.46 4.00 -13.26
N VAL A 16 6.46 3.28 -12.15
CA VAL A 16 5.74 2.00 -12.02
C VAL A 16 4.99 1.91 -10.72
N GLU A 17 3.87 1.19 -10.74
CA GLU A 17 3.19 0.70 -9.54
C GLU A 17 3.13 -0.82 -9.61
N VAL A 18 3.43 -1.49 -8.50
CA VAL A 18 3.27 -2.94 -8.39
C VAL A 18 2.15 -3.26 -7.41
N GLN A 19 1.28 -4.16 -7.84
CA GLN A 19 0.12 -4.61 -7.08
C GLN A 19 0.21 -6.11 -6.81
N VAL A 20 -0.24 -6.51 -5.62
CA VAL A 20 -0.43 -7.91 -5.22
C VAL A 20 -1.90 -8.11 -4.96
N ASN A 21 -2.55 -9.00 -5.69
CA ASN A 21 -3.98 -9.27 -5.60
C ASN A 21 -4.84 -8.00 -5.69
N GLY A 22 -4.45 -7.08 -6.59
CA GLY A 22 -5.12 -5.80 -6.79
C GLY A 22 -4.89 -4.77 -5.67
N VAL A 23 -3.96 -5.03 -4.74
CA VAL A 23 -3.52 -4.07 -3.73
C VAL A 23 -2.17 -3.47 -4.13
N PRO A 24 -2.06 -2.15 -4.34
CA PRO A 24 -0.78 -1.48 -4.56
C PRO A 24 0.14 -1.66 -3.35
N VAL A 25 1.34 -2.18 -3.55
CA VAL A 25 2.31 -2.43 -2.46
C VAL A 25 3.57 -1.60 -2.58
N LEU A 26 3.88 -1.11 -3.78
CA LEU A 26 5.04 -0.27 -4.05
C LEU A 26 4.81 0.57 -5.31
N SER A 27 5.16 1.85 -5.24
CA SER A 27 5.18 2.74 -6.40
C SER A 27 6.56 3.39 -6.48
N LEU A 28 7.16 3.38 -7.67
CA LEU A 28 8.48 3.94 -7.94
C LEU A 28 8.38 5.03 -9.00
N PRO A 29 8.94 6.22 -8.76
CA PRO A 29 9.04 7.23 -9.80
C PRO A 29 9.99 6.77 -10.92
N ALA A 30 9.92 7.45 -12.06
CA ALA A 30 10.82 7.21 -13.18
C ALA A 30 12.29 7.29 -12.75
N GLY A 31 13.05 6.23 -12.99
CA GLY A 31 14.48 6.19 -12.68
C GLY A 31 14.83 5.99 -11.19
N ALA A 32 13.88 5.56 -10.36
CA ALA A 32 14.13 5.27 -8.93
C ALA A 32 15.14 4.12 -8.69
N GLY A 33 15.49 3.35 -9.72
CA GLY A 33 16.39 2.19 -9.59
C GLY A 33 15.64 0.99 -9.04
N SER A 34 15.97 0.55 -7.82
CA SER A 34 15.37 -0.65 -7.23
C SER A 34 14.94 -0.47 -5.79
N GLN A 35 13.86 -1.14 -5.41
CA GLN A 35 13.35 -1.15 -4.05
C GLN A 35 12.65 -2.48 -3.73
N SER A 36 12.57 -2.79 -2.44
CA SER A 36 11.95 -4.01 -1.96
C SER A 36 10.95 -3.76 -0.84
N VAL A 37 9.90 -4.59 -0.81
CA VAL A 37 8.83 -4.53 0.18
C VAL A 37 8.36 -5.93 0.56
N THR A 38 8.02 -6.13 1.83
CA THR A 38 7.43 -7.39 2.30
C THR A 38 5.95 -7.45 1.93
N VAL A 39 5.48 -8.63 1.51
CA VAL A 39 4.12 -8.74 0.90
C VAL A 39 3.20 -9.80 1.51
N HIS A 40 3.61 -10.48 2.60
CA HIS A 40 2.83 -11.54 3.27
C HIS A 40 1.36 -11.17 3.50
N GLU A 41 1.12 -9.95 3.93
CA GLU A 41 -0.20 -9.45 4.34
C GLU A 41 -1.15 -9.24 3.16
N TYR A 42 -0.65 -9.32 1.93
CA TYR A 42 -1.39 -9.17 0.67
C TYR A 42 -1.51 -10.48 -0.11
N LEU A 43 -0.87 -11.55 0.35
CA LEU A 43 -0.94 -12.87 -0.27
C LEU A 43 -2.09 -13.70 0.31
N GLN A 44 -2.57 -14.68 -0.44
CA GLN A 44 -3.64 -15.59 -0.04
C GLN A 44 -3.28 -17.05 -0.33
N ASN A 45 -4.04 -17.97 0.24
CA ASN A 45 -3.99 -19.37 -0.17
C ASN A 45 -4.57 -19.54 -1.57
N GLY A 46 -3.95 -20.38 -2.37
CA GLY A 46 -4.33 -20.59 -3.77
C GLY A 46 -3.67 -19.58 -4.70
N SER A 47 -4.40 -19.21 -5.75
CA SER A 47 -3.92 -18.31 -6.81
C SER A 47 -3.70 -16.90 -6.28
N ASN A 48 -2.54 -16.35 -6.60
CA ASN A 48 -2.18 -14.96 -6.35
C ASN A 48 -1.79 -14.29 -7.67
N ARG A 49 -2.05 -13.00 -7.80
CA ARG A 49 -1.67 -12.20 -8.97
C ARG A 49 -0.67 -11.12 -8.60
N ILE A 50 0.47 -11.09 -9.27
CA ILE A 50 1.41 -9.97 -9.25
C ILE A 50 1.19 -9.14 -10.50
N THR A 51 0.96 -7.84 -10.36
CA THR A 51 0.68 -6.92 -11.47
C THR A 51 1.67 -5.78 -11.46
N LEU A 52 2.31 -5.53 -12.60
CA LEU A 52 3.17 -4.37 -12.86
C LEU A 52 2.39 -3.39 -13.75
N VAL A 53 2.15 -2.19 -13.25
CA VAL A 53 1.52 -1.08 -13.98
C VAL A 53 2.62 -0.08 -14.35
N VAL A 54 2.89 0.05 -15.65
CA VAL A 54 3.90 0.96 -16.19
C VAL A 54 3.24 2.25 -16.64
N ALA A 55 3.87 3.39 -16.31
CA ALA A 55 3.33 4.73 -16.53
C ALA A 55 1.89 4.87 -15.98
N PRO A 56 1.66 4.56 -14.68
CA PRO A 56 0.34 4.75 -14.09
C PRO A 56 -0.10 6.22 -14.20
N PRO A 57 -1.40 6.49 -14.42
CA PRO A 57 -1.89 7.86 -14.42
C PRO A 57 -1.71 8.51 -13.05
N PRO A 58 -1.65 9.85 -12.96
CA PRO A 58 -1.68 10.56 -11.69
C PRO A 58 -2.85 10.08 -10.82
N ILE A 59 -2.63 9.99 -9.50
CA ILE A 59 -3.59 9.33 -8.61
C ILE A 59 -5.00 9.95 -8.65
N ALA A 60 -5.09 11.28 -8.79
CA ALA A 60 -6.36 11.99 -8.91
C ALA A 60 -7.14 11.53 -10.15
N GLN A 61 -6.45 11.32 -11.28
CA GLN A 61 -7.04 10.79 -12.49
C GLN A 61 -7.42 9.30 -12.31
N ALA A 62 -6.54 8.51 -11.69
CA ALA A 62 -6.80 7.09 -11.43
C ALA A 62 -8.05 6.87 -10.55
N VAL A 63 -8.29 7.77 -9.59
CA VAL A 63 -9.47 7.71 -8.71
C VAL A 63 -10.73 8.23 -9.42
N ALA A 64 -10.62 9.30 -10.21
CA ALA A 64 -11.76 9.87 -10.93
C ALA A 64 -12.26 8.97 -12.07
N ALA A 65 -11.34 8.29 -12.76
CA ALA A 65 -11.62 7.44 -13.92
C ALA A 65 -10.77 6.16 -13.89
N PRO A 66 -11.07 5.20 -12.98
CA PRO A 66 -10.27 3.99 -12.80
C PRO A 66 -10.23 3.07 -14.04
N ASN A 67 -11.23 3.20 -14.92
CA ASN A 67 -11.34 2.44 -16.17
C ASN A 67 -11.01 3.30 -17.41
N ALA A 68 -10.28 4.41 -17.24
CA ALA A 68 -9.85 5.22 -18.37
C ALA A 68 -9.04 4.35 -19.36
N PRO A 69 -9.33 4.44 -20.67
CA PRO A 69 -8.60 3.67 -21.66
C PRO A 69 -7.13 4.11 -21.70
N ALA A 70 -6.24 3.15 -21.92
CA ALA A 70 -4.84 3.45 -22.16
C ALA A 70 -4.69 4.41 -23.35
N GLN A 71 -3.67 5.25 -23.27
CA GLN A 71 -3.36 6.26 -24.28
C GLN A 71 -2.00 5.96 -24.91
N PRO A 72 -1.85 6.13 -26.23
CA PRO A 72 -0.59 5.92 -26.90
C PRO A 72 0.45 6.94 -26.43
N ARG A 73 1.67 6.46 -26.20
CA ARG A 73 2.86 7.24 -25.85
C ARG A 73 4.05 6.79 -26.67
N MET A 74 5.02 7.70 -26.84
CA MET A 74 6.32 7.40 -27.43
C MET A 74 7.37 7.37 -26.34
N ALA A 75 8.19 6.32 -26.33
CA ALA A 75 9.31 6.21 -25.40
C ALA A 75 10.42 7.20 -25.80
N ALA A 76 10.68 8.21 -24.96
CA ALA A 76 11.75 9.19 -25.20
C ALA A 76 13.17 8.60 -25.04
N ARG A 77 13.27 7.43 -24.41
CA ARG A 77 14.49 6.64 -24.20
C ARG A 77 14.10 5.19 -23.96
N ALA A 78 15.04 4.27 -24.11
CA ALA A 78 14.81 2.89 -23.68
C ALA A 78 14.43 2.83 -22.19
N ALA A 79 13.42 2.02 -21.87
CA ALA A 79 12.89 1.88 -20.53
C ALA A 79 12.59 0.41 -20.23
N GLN A 80 12.73 0.02 -18.96
CA GLN A 80 12.44 -1.34 -18.51
C GLN A 80 11.90 -1.31 -17.09
N ALA A 81 11.07 -2.29 -16.76
CA ALA A 81 10.55 -2.49 -15.43
C ALA A 81 10.41 -3.99 -15.13
N ARG A 82 10.71 -4.38 -13.89
CA ARG A 82 10.67 -5.77 -13.45
C ARG A 82 10.22 -5.84 -12.00
N ALA A 83 9.30 -6.75 -11.71
CA ALA A 83 8.84 -7.07 -10.37
C ALA A 83 9.03 -8.57 -10.11
N ARG A 84 9.82 -8.92 -9.10
CA ARG A 84 10.11 -10.31 -8.72
C ARG A 84 9.57 -10.59 -7.33
N LEU A 85 8.71 -11.60 -7.22
CA LEU A 85 8.32 -12.16 -5.93
C LEU A 85 9.34 -13.21 -5.52
N VAL A 86 9.97 -13.02 -4.36
CA VAL A 86 11.05 -13.89 -3.89
C VAL A 86 10.78 -14.42 -2.49
N LEU A 87 11.30 -15.62 -2.22
CA LEU A 87 11.29 -16.24 -0.90
C LEU A 87 12.66 -16.07 -0.25
N LEU A 88 12.79 -15.05 0.59
CA LEU A 88 14.04 -14.74 1.29
C LEU A 88 14.15 -15.60 2.55
N ARG A 89 15.31 -16.23 2.76
CA ARG A 89 15.63 -16.94 4.01
C ARG A 89 16.31 -15.99 4.98
N GLN A 90 16.15 -16.24 6.28
CA GLN A 90 16.85 -15.48 7.30
C GLN A 90 18.37 -15.42 7.04
N GLY A 91 18.96 -14.24 7.15
CA GLY A 91 20.38 -14.00 6.92
C GLY A 91 20.82 -13.96 5.44
N LYS A 92 19.90 -14.12 4.48
CA LYS A 92 20.19 -13.99 3.05
C LYS A 92 19.83 -12.60 2.53
N SER A 93 20.57 -12.16 1.50
CA SER A 93 20.35 -10.90 0.80
C SER A 93 19.54 -11.14 -0.48
N LEU A 94 18.78 -10.13 -0.92
CA LEU A 94 18.08 -10.13 -2.21
C LEU A 94 19.04 -10.15 -3.41
N ALA A 95 20.30 -9.76 -3.20
CA ALA A 95 21.35 -9.81 -4.21
C ALA A 95 22.01 -11.20 -4.32
N ASP A 96 21.68 -12.15 -3.44
CA ASP A 96 22.22 -13.51 -3.50
C ASP A 96 21.58 -14.26 -4.68
N GLU A 97 22.39 -14.81 -5.58
CA GLU A 97 21.94 -15.57 -6.75
C GLU A 97 21.09 -16.78 -6.37
N ALA A 98 21.26 -17.31 -5.15
CA ALA A 98 20.49 -18.44 -4.64
C ALA A 98 19.09 -18.05 -4.13
N VAL A 99 18.67 -16.78 -4.24
CA VAL A 99 17.32 -16.36 -3.86
C VAL A 99 16.29 -17.01 -4.79
N ARG A 100 15.37 -17.77 -4.19
CA ARG A 100 14.30 -18.43 -4.93
C ARG A 100 13.28 -17.39 -5.40
N VAL A 101 13.24 -17.17 -6.71
CA VAL A 101 12.17 -16.43 -7.39
C VAL A 101 10.95 -17.33 -7.55
N LEU A 102 9.79 -16.83 -7.15
CA LEU A 102 8.51 -17.53 -7.21
C LEU A 102 7.65 -17.05 -8.40
N ALA A 103 7.73 -15.76 -8.72
CA ALA A 103 7.08 -15.16 -9.86
C ALA A 103 7.86 -13.92 -10.32
N GLU A 104 7.70 -13.58 -11.58
CA GLU A 104 8.34 -12.45 -12.24
C GLU A 104 7.44 -11.85 -13.32
N VAL A 105 7.28 -10.53 -13.23
CA VAL A 105 6.61 -9.73 -14.25
C VAL A 105 7.62 -8.72 -14.77
N ALA A 106 7.77 -8.65 -16.09
CA ALA A 106 8.72 -7.74 -16.73
C ALA A 106 8.08 -7.02 -17.92
N TRP A 107 8.55 -5.81 -18.18
CA TRP A 107 8.19 -4.96 -19.31
C TRP A 107 9.43 -4.22 -19.79
N GLY A 108 9.50 -3.93 -21.09
CA GLY A 108 10.55 -3.10 -21.66
C GLY A 108 10.13 -2.50 -23.00
N ILE A 109 10.76 -1.39 -23.35
CA ILE A 109 10.57 -0.70 -24.61
C ILE A 109 11.86 -0.02 -25.06
N GLU A 110 12.09 0.01 -26.37
CA GLU A 110 13.20 0.73 -26.98
C GLU A 110 12.87 2.22 -27.17
N GLU A 111 13.92 3.03 -27.35
CA GLU A 111 13.77 4.44 -27.69
C GLU A 111 13.00 4.63 -29.01
N GLY A 112 12.08 5.60 -29.04
CA GLY A 112 11.27 5.92 -30.20
C GLY A 112 10.12 4.94 -30.48
N GLN A 113 9.97 3.86 -29.69
CA GLN A 113 8.85 2.92 -29.85
C GLN A 113 7.60 3.36 -29.09
N GLY A 114 6.45 2.95 -29.62
CA GLY A 114 5.13 3.28 -29.06
C GLY A 114 4.66 2.26 -28.05
N PHE A 115 3.99 2.73 -26.99
CA PHE A 115 3.30 1.90 -26.03
C PHE A 115 2.01 2.54 -25.54
N GLU A 116 1.11 1.72 -25.01
CA GLU A 116 -0.15 2.15 -24.41
C GLU A 116 0.06 2.39 -22.91
N ALA A 117 -0.21 3.60 -22.42
CA ALA A 117 -0.06 3.95 -21.00
C ALA A 117 -1.44 4.14 -20.32
N PRO A 118 -1.71 3.50 -19.18
CA PRO A 118 -0.80 2.58 -18.48
C PRO A 118 -0.68 1.22 -19.17
N THR A 119 0.55 0.67 -19.23
CA THR A 119 0.74 -0.75 -19.63
C THR A 119 0.56 -1.61 -18.40
N VAL A 120 -0.30 -2.63 -18.48
CA VAL A 120 -0.53 -3.56 -17.37
C VAL A 120 -0.02 -4.95 -17.77
N VAL A 121 1.01 -5.43 -17.08
CA VAL A 121 1.54 -6.79 -17.23
C VAL A 121 1.33 -7.54 -15.91
N HIS A 122 0.98 -8.81 -15.95
CA HIS A 122 0.75 -9.59 -14.73
C HIS A 122 1.16 -11.05 -14.89
N GLN A 123 1.37 -11.71 -13.75
CA GLN A 123 1.55 -13.15 -13.65
C GLN A 123 0.72 -13.68 -12.48
N ASP A 124 0.00 -14.77 -12.74
CA ASP A 124 -0.66 -15.57 -11.73
C ASP A 124 0.29 -16.66 -11.23
N LEU A 125 0.29 -16.91 -9.92
CA LEU A 125 1.07 -17.98 -9.30
C LEU A 125 0.32 -18.67 -8.17
N GLU A 126 0.64 -19.93 -7.96
CA GLU A 126 0.25 -20.72 -6.79
C GLU A 126 1.42 -20.74 -5.81
N LEU A 127 1.16 -20.41 -4.55
CA LEU A 127 2.21 -20.33 -3.55
C LEU A 127 2.55 -21.72 -2.99
N PRO A 128 3.85 -22.04 -2.79
CA PRO A 128 4.26 -23.34 -2.25
C PRO A 128 4.03 -23.45 -0.73
N VAL A 129 3.45 -22.42 -0.09
CA VAL A 129 3.23 -22.34 1.35
C VAL A 129 1.85 -21.73 1.60
N GLY A 130 1.19 -22.18 2.66
CA GLY A 130 -0.08 -21.61 3.11
C GLY A 130 0.14 -20.37 3.97
N PHE A 131 -0.77 -19.40 3.83
CA PHE A 131 -0.88 -18.19 4.62
C PHE A 131 -2.15 -18.21 5.48
N PRO A 132 -2.17 -17.51 6.62
CA PRO A 132 -3.42 -17.25 7.31
C PRO A 132 -4.37 -16.50 6.35
N ARG A 133 -5.66 -16.80 6.46
CA ARG A 133 -6.67 -16.07 5.69
C ARG A 133 -6.84 -14.69 6.32
N TRP A 134 -6.52 -13.67 5.54
CA TRP A 134 -6.65 -12.28 5.95
C TRP A 134 -8.09 -11.78 5.78
N ARG A 135 -8.59 -11.02 6.76
CA ARG A 135 -9.95 -10.47 6.81
C ARG A 135 -10.28 -9.55 5.64
N TRP A 136 -9.29 -8.90 5.01
CA TRP A 136 -9.56 -8.08 3.83
C TRP A 136 -10.05 -8.90 2.62
N LEU A 137 -9.76 -10.21 2.58
CA LEU A 137 -10.30 -11.13 1.58
C LEU A 137 -11.81 -11.33 1.73
N ASP A 138 -12.31 -11.15 2.96
CA ASP A 138 -13.71 -11.32 3.36
C ASP A 138 -14.46 -9.99 3.48
N ALA A 139 -13.75 -8.87 3.36
CA ALA A 139 -14.35 -7.54 3.39
C ALA A 139 -15.36 -7.36 2.25
N PRO A 140 -16.50 -6.68 2.47
CA PRO A 140 -17.51 -6.49 1.45
C PRO A 140 -16.97 -5.70 0.27
N VAL A 141 -17.49 -5.96 -0.93
CA VAL A 141 -17.20 -5.13 -2.11
C VAL A 141 -17.87 -3.77 -1.93
N LEU A 142 -17.08 -2.72 -2.04
CA LEU A 142 -17.47 -1.33 -1.81
C LEU A 142 -17.74 -0.64 -3.14
N ASN A 143 -18.80 0.17 -3.16
CA ASN A 143 -19.05 1.15 -4.21
C ASN A 143 -19.37 2.49 -3.51
N PRO A 144 -18.34 3.25 -3.11
CA PRO A 144 -18.50 4.34 -2.14
C PRO A 144 -19.32 5.49 -2.70
N GLY A 145 -20.55 5.61 -2.20
CA GLY A 145 -21.43 6.74 -2.48
C GLY A 145 -21.05 8.00 -1.68
N PRO A 146 -21.78 9.12 -1.86
CA PRO A 146 -21.51 10.35 -1.12
C PRO A 146 -21.54 10.17 0.41
N GLN A 147 -22.46 9.35 0.92
CA GLN A 147 -22.56 9.05 2.35
C GLN A 147 -21.33 8.29 2.86
N ASP A 148 -20.89 7.24 2.15
CA ASP A 148 -19.69 6.48 2.53
C ASP A 148 -18.45 7.36 2.55
N ARG A 149 -18.31 8.25 1.54
CA ARG A 149 -17.20 9.21 1.47
C ARG A 149 -17.19 10.14 2.67
N GLN A 150 -18.36 10.63 3.10
CA GLN A 150 -18.47 11.47 4.29
C GLN A 150 -18.14 10.69 5.57
N THR A 151 -18.59 9.44 5.68
CA THR A 151 -18.27 8.56 6.81
C THR A 151 -16.76 8.30 6.90
N VAL A 152 -16.10 8.00 5.77
CA VAL A 152 -14.65 7.81 5.72
C VAL A 152 -13.92 9.10 6.08
N LEU A 153 -14.32 10.24 5.50
CA LEU A 153 -13.71 11.54 5.81
C LEU A 153 -13.78 11.84 7.31
N ALA A 154 -14.97 11.71 7.92
CA ALA A 154 -15.16 11.96 9.34
C ALA A 154 -14.31 11.02 10.22
N ALA A 155 -14.20 9.75 9.83
CA ALA A 155 -13.34 8.80 10.53
C ALA A 155 -11.86 9.21 10.45
N VAL A 156 -11.34 9.51 9.26
CA VAL A 156 -9.92 9.90 9.09
C VAL A 156 -9.62 11.24 9.77
N GLN A 157 -10.55 12.20 9.73
CA GLN A 157 -10.43 13.46 10.48
C GLN A 157 -10.35 13.22 11.99
N ARG A 158 -11.16 12.30 12.51
CA ARG A 158 -11.11 11.93 13.93
C ARG A 158 -9.77 11.30 14.30
N LEU A 159 -9.25 10.41 13.46
CA LEU A 159 -7.92 9.82 13.66
C LEU A 159 -6.84 10.90 13.72
N ALA A 160 -6.82 11.84 12.77
CA ALA A 160 -5.85 12.92 12.75
C ALA A 160 -5.92 13.78 14.03
N PHE A 161 -7.12 14.15 14.46
CA PHE A 161 -7.33 14.98 15.65
C PHE A 161 -6.94 14.29 16.96
N ASP A 162 -7.16 12.98 17.08
CA ASP A 162 -6.76 12.24 18.27
C ASP A 162 -5.24 12.02 18.29
N LEU A 163 -4.65 11.62 17.15
CA LEU A 163 -3.21 11.41 17.03
C LEU A 163 -2.38 12.69 17.27
N SER A 164 -2.83 13.84 16.77
CA SER A 164 -2.12 15.12 16.98
C SER A 164 -2.08 15.55 18.46
N ARG A 165 -2.98 15.00 19.29
CA ARG A 165 -3.04 15.21 20.74
C ARG A 165 -2.42 14.06 21.55
N GLY A 166 -1.75 13.13 20.87
CA GLY A 166 -1.14 11.97 21.51
C GLY A 166 -2.14 10.92 22.01
N ASN A 167 -3.39 10.96 21.54
CA ASN A 167 -4.40 9.98 21.88
C ASN A 167 -4.48 8.88 20.80
N PRO A 168 -4.05 7.64 21.08
CA PRO A 168 -4.04 6.58 20.09
C PRO A 168 -5.36 5.80 20.01
N ASP A 169 -6.34 6.03 20.89
CA ASP A 169 -7.44 5.09 21.11
C ASP A 169 -8.35 4.91 19.88
N SER A 170 -8.67 5.99 19.16
CA SER A 170 -9.47 5.86 17.93
C SER A 170 -8.71 5.14 16.82
N PHE A 171 -7.40 5.33 16.74
CA PHE A 171 -6.55 4.63 15.77
C PHE A 171 -6.39 3.15 16.11
N LEU A 172 -6.20 2.83 17.39
CA LEU A 172 -6.15 1.45 17.88
C LEU A 172 -7.49 0.72 17.65
N ALA A 173 -8.62 1.41 17.89
CA ALA A 173 -9.94 0.85 17.62
C ALA A 173 -10.14 0.54 16.13
N ALA A 174 -9.75 1.46 15.24
CA ALA A 174 -9.83 1.29 13.80
C ALA A 174 -8.91 0.17 13.29
N CYS A 175 -7.70 0.04 13.85
CA CYS A 175 -6.70 -0.97 13.48
C CYS A 175 -6.86 -2.31 14.21
N ARG A 176 -7.81 -2.46 15.15
CA ARG A 176 -7.92 -3.63 16.03
C ARG A 176 -7.85 -4.96 15.27
N LEU A 177 -8.65 -5.08 14.20
CA LEU A 177 -8.70 -6.31 13.42
C LEU A 177 -7.36 -6.64 12.76
N LYS A 178 -6.70 -5.64 12.16
CA LYS A 178 -5.37 -5.77 11.55
C LYS A 178 -4.33 -6.20 12.58
N LEU A 179 -4.32 -5.57 13.76
CA LEU A 179 -3.33 -5.86 14.80
C LEU A 179 -3.47 -7.28 15.35
N GLU A 180 -4.70 -7.73 15.62
CA GLU A 180 -4.98 -9.11 16.05
C GLU A 180 -4.48 -10.13 15.02
N GLU A 181 -4.75 -9.89 13.73
CA GLU A 181 -4.34 -10.79 12.65
C GLU A 181 -2.81 -10.83 12.49
N VAL A 182 -2.14 -9.69 12.60
CA VAL A 182 -0.68 -9.60 12.53
C VAL A 182 -0.07 -10.33 13.72
N ASP A 183 -0.56 -10.12 14.93
CA ASP A 183 -0.03 -10.82 16.10
C ASP A 183 -0.19 -12.35 15.95
N GLN A 184 -1.36 -12.81 15.49
CA GLN A 184 -1.60 -14.22 15.21
C GLN A 184 -0.69 -14.77 14.10
N ALA A 185 -0.61 -14.07 12.95
CA ALA A 185 0.13 -14.53 11.77
C ALA A 185 1.64 -14.63 12.03
N TYR A 186 2.19 -13.72 12.82
CA TYR A 186 3.60 -13.69 13.17
C TYR A 186 3.90 -14.35 14.52
N GLN A 187 2.93 -15.06 15.12
CA GLN A 187 3.08 -15.79 16.39
C GLN A 187 3.59 -14.92 17.54
N ARG A 188 3.10 -13.68 17.61
CA ARG A 188 3.39 -12.72 18.67
C ARG A 188 2.39 -12.90 19.83
N PRO A 189 2.77 -12.55 21.07
CA PRO A 189 1.81 -12.47 22.17
C PRO A 189 0.60 -11.60 21.80
N ALA A 190 -0.60 -12.04 22.18
CA ALA A 190 -1.83 -11.33 21.86
C ALA A 190 -1.80 -9.91 22.46
N GLY A 191 -2.07 -8.90 21.63
CA GLY A 191 -2.06 -7.50 22.04
C GLY A 191 -0.68 -6.84 21.96
N GLN A 192 0.37 -7.56 21.54
CA GLN A 192 1.68 -6.96 21.33
C GLN A 192 1.63 -5.81 20.32
N GLY A 193 0.90 -5.99 19.21
CA GLY A 193 0.73 -4.93 18.20
C GLY A 193 0.01 -3.70 18.74
N VAL A 194 -0.99 -3.90 19.61
CA VAL A 194 -1.73 -2.81 20.28
C VAL A 194 -0.82 -2.02 21.21
N THR A 195 -0.05 -2.71 22.05
CA THR A 195 0.92 -2.08 22.96
C THR A 195 1.99 -1.31 22.20
N ALA A 196 2.61 -1.95 21.19
CA ALA A 196 3.65 -1.33 20.39
C ALA A 196 3.17 -0.08 19.64
N LEU A 197 1.97 -0.12 19.05
CA LEU A 197 1.41 1.03 18.35
C LEU A 197 1.06 2.17 19.33
N ARG A 198 0.55 1.85 20.52
CA ARG A 198 0.29 2.84 21.58
C ARG A 198 1.58 3.56 21.99
N GLU A 199 2.64 2.80 22.24
CA GLU A 199 3.95 3.33 22.59
C GLU A 199 4.54 4.19 21.47
N GLN A 200 4.43 3.74 20.22
CA GLN A 200 4.91 4.49 19.05
C GLN A 200 4.21 5.85 18.93
N VAL A 201 2.88 5.90 19.05
CA VAL A 201 2.14 7.17 19.00
C VAL A 201 2.58 8.11 20.14
N GLN A 202 2.74 7.58 21.35
CA GLN A 202 3.16 8.37 22.50
C GLN A 202 4.57 8.96 22.30
N GLN A 203 5.51 8.16 21.78
CA GLN A 203 6.88 8.59 21.47
C GLN A 203 6.90 9.67 20.40
N LEU A 204 6.17 9.48 19.29
CA LEU A 204 6.09 10.45 18.20
C LEU A 204 5.44 11.77 18.65
N TRP A 205 4.42 11.68 19.51
CA TRP A 205 3.79 12.86 20.08
C TRP A 205 4.72 13.63 21.02
N GLN A 206 5.42 12.94 21.92
CA GLN A 206 6.40 13.55 22.83
C GLN A 206 7.56 14.21 22.07
N ALA A 207 7.96 13.62 20.94
CA ALA A 207 8.96 14.20 20.05
C ALA A 207 8.44 15.40 19.23
N GLY A 208 7.14 15.72 19.29
CA GLY A 208 6.53 16.77 18.47
C GLY A 208 6.31 16.39 17.00
N ALA A 209 6.63 15.15 16.60
CA ALA A 209 6.55 14.70 15.21
C ALA A 209 5.12 14.63 14.66
N LEU A 210 4.10 14.66 15.54
CA LEU A 210 2.68 14.66 15.17
C LEU A 210 2.04 16.05 15.21
N ALA A 211 2.79 17.12 15.54
CA ALA A 211 2.24 18.46 15.73
C ALA A 211 1.65 19.06 14.45
N THR A 212 2.21 18.69 13.29
CA THR A 212 1.78 19.18 11.96
C THR A 212 0.76 18.26 11.28
N LEU A 213 0.28 17.22 11.97
CA LEU A 213 -0.74 16.32 11.45
C LEU A 213 -2.08 17.06 11.33
N GLN A 214 -2.50 17.32 10.09
CA GLN A 214 -3.75 18.02 9.80
C GLN A 214 -4.87 17.03 9.42
N PRO A 215 -6.11 17.22 9.89
CA PRO A 215 -7.26 16.48 9.40
C PRO A 215 -7.46 16.72 7.90
N PRO A 216 -7.77 15.66 7.10
CA PRO A 216 -8.07 15.85 5.69
C PRO A 216 -9.37 16.64 5.47
N THR A 217 -9.52 17.17 4.26
CA THR A 217 -10.71 17.81 3.71
C THR A 217 -11.29 16.98 2.57
N THR A 218 -12.46 17.34 2.08
CA THR A 218 -13.05 16.74 0.87
C THR A 218 -12.18 16.91 -0.38
N GLU A 219 -11.36 17.95 -0.43
CA GLU A 219 -10.52 18.27 -1.60
C GLU A 219 -9.21 17.49 -1.59
N ASN A 220 -8.68 17.17 -0.40
CA ASN A 220 -7.40 16.49 -0.27
C ASN A 220 -7.53 14.99 0.04
N LEU A 221 -8.73 14.48 0.31
CA LEU A 221 -8.98 13.05 0.50
C LEU A 221 -9.40 12.40 -0.82
N LEU A 222 -8.51 11.59 -1.38
CA LEU A 222 -8.81 10.67 -2.47
C LEU A 222 -9.02 9.26 -1.92
N LEU A 223 -10.10 8.61 -2.36
CA LEU A 223 -10.42 7.22 -2.01
C LEU A 223 -10.22 6.34 -3.24
N ARG A 224 -9.10 5.63 -3.30
CA ARG A 224 -8.82 4.66 -4.36
C ARG A 224 -9.42 3.30 -3.99
N VAL A 225 -10.27 2.78 -4.86
CA VAL A 225 -10.81 1.42 -4.72
C VAL A 225 -9.73 0.40 -5.11
N VAL A 226 -9.40 -0.52 -4.21
CA VAL A 226 -8.36 -1.55 -4.41
C VAL A 226 -8.87 -2.92 -3.97
N ALA A 227 -8.05 -3.97 -4.12
CA ALA A 227 -8.37 -5.34 -3.67
C ALA A 227 -9.66 -5.90 -4.29
N GLY A 228 -9.91 -5.63 -5.58
CA GLY A 228 -11.14 -6.04 -6.26
C GLY A 228 -12.40 -5.39 -5.66
N GLY A 229 -12.29 -4.18 -5.11
CA GLY A 229 -13.40 -3.45 -4.53
C GLY A 229 -13.52 -3.54 -3.02
N ARG A 230 -12.71 -4.37 -2.35
CA ARG A 230 -12.90 -4.67 -0.92
C ARG A 230 -12.32 -3.64 0.03
N LEU A 231 -11.38 -2.82 -0.46
CA LEU A 231 -10.68 -1.81 0.33
C LEU A 231 -10.70 -0.45 -0.36
N LEU A 232 -10.70 0.60 0.45
CA LEU A 232 -10.48 1.99 0.06
C LEU A 232 -9.13 2.44 0.60
N GLU A 233 -8.19 2.75 -0.28
CA GLU A 233 -6.94 3.37 0.09
C GLU A 233 -7.09 4.89 0.18
N CYS A 234 -6.69 5.47 1.31
CA CYS A 234 -6.85 6.90 1.58
C CYS A 234 -5.56 7.65 1.25
N LEU A 235 -5.62 8.44 0.18
CA LEU A 235 -4.47 9.13 -0.40
C LEU A 235 -4.72 10.62 -0.49
N ASN A 236 -3.65 11.39 -0.54
CA ASN A 236 -3.70 12.79 -0.95
C ASN A 236 -3.58 12.91 -2.48
N PRO A 237 -3.77 14.10 -3.08
CA PRO A 237 -3.65 14.31 -4.53
C PRO A 237 -2.26 14.00 -5.11
N LEU A 238 -1.23 13.91 -4.28
CA LEU A 238 0.14 13.53 -4.66
C LEU A 238 0.36 12.01 -4.60
N GLY A 239 -0.62 11.23 -4.14
CA GLY A 239 -0.53 9.77 -4.04
C GLY A 239 0.17 9.27 -2.78
N ALA A 240 0.47 10.15 -1.83
CA ALA A 240 0.98 9.77 -0.51
C ALA A 240 -0.18 9.51 0.47
N PRO A 241 0.06 8.80 1.60
CA PRO A 241 -0.95 8.63 2.64
C PRO A 241 -1.54 9.97 3.06
N VAL A 242 -2.87 10.06 3.12
CA VAL A 242 -3.54 11.31 3.49
C VAL A 242 -3.31 11.68 4.97
N LEU A 243 -3.14 10.67 5.82
CA LEU A 243 -2.87 10.82 7.24
C LEU A 243 -1.35 10.91 7.43
N SER A 244 -0.78 12.10 7.27
CA SER A 244 0.66 12.35 7.37
C SER A 244 1.00 13.70 8.00
N SER A 245 2.13 13.78 8.71
CA SER A 245 2.72 15.04 9.16
C SER A 245 3.52 15.73 8.05
N GLN A 246 3.71 17.04 8.19
CA GLN A 246 4.58 17.88 7.36
C GLN A 246 5.51 18.66 8.28
N ASN A 247 6.55 18.01 8.76
CA ASN A 247 7.50 18.59 9.70
C ASN A 247 8.60 19.34 8.94
N ASP A 248 8.80 20.61 9.27
CA ASP A 248 9.89 21.42 8.71
C ASP A 248 11.26 20.97 9.26
N ASP A 249 11.27 20.41 10.47
CA ASP A 249 12.48 19.86 11.09
C ASP A 249 12.79 18.48 10.48
N ALA A 250 13.85 18.43 9.68
CA ALA A 250 14.34 17.21 9.04
C ALA A 250 14.72 16.10 10.03
N THR A 251 15.03 16.44 11.29
CA THR A 251 15.37 15.45 12.32
C THR A 251 14.15 14.67 12.81
N LEU A 252 12.96 15.28 12.76
CA LEU A 252 11.70 14.60 13.07
C LEU A 252 11.23 13.73 11.90
N GLY A 253 11.51 14.19 10.68
CA GLY A 253 11.00 13.59 9.45
C GLY A 253 9.47 13.65 9.34
N ASN A 254 8.94 13.23 8.20
CA ASN A 254 7.49 13.12 8.02
C ASN A 254 7.01 11.74 8.45
N ILE A 255 5.97 11.71 9.27
CA ILE A 255 5.29 10.50 9.70
C ILE A 255 4.08 10.31 8.80
N ALA A 256 3.99 9.14 8.17
CA ALA A 256 2.86 8.78 7.32
C ALA A 256 2.19 7.51 7.84
N TRP A 257 0.86 7.51 7.86
CA TRP A 257 0.04 6.39 8.27
C TRP A 257 -0.78 5.92 7.06
N PRO A 258 -0.30 4.93 6.29
CA PRO A 258 -1.08 4.34 5.21
C PRO A 258 -2.38 3.74 5.77
N LEU A 259 -3.50 4.04 5.12
CA LEU A 259 -4.81 3.54 5.52
C LEU A 259 -5.49 2.86 4.34
N ARG A 260 -5.72 1.56 4.45
CA ARG A 260 -6.63 0.81 3.58
C ARG A 260 -7.80 0.31 4.39
N LEU A 261 -8.95 0.91 4.11
CA LEU A 261 -10.13 0.83 4.93
C LEU A 261 -11.18 -0.08 4.30
N THR A 262 -12.04 -0.64 5.14
CA THR A 262 -13.34 -1.16 4.69
C THR A 262 -14.46 -0.52 5.51
N LEU A 263 -15.70 -0.65 5.01
CA LEU A 263 -16.92 -0.21 5.69
C LEU A 263 -17.81 -1.41 5.98
N ILE A 264 -18.18 -1.60 7.25
CA ILE A 264 -19.11 -2.65 7.68
C ILE A 264 -20.12 -1.98 8.59
N GLU A 265 -21.41 -2.01 8.21
CA GLU A 265 -22.51 -1.43 8.99
C GLU A 265 -22.26 0.05 9.38
N GLY A 266 -21.70 0.84 8.45
CA GLY A 266 -21.37 2.26 8.67
C GLY A 266 -20.15 2.51 9.55
N LYS A 267 -19.44 1.46 10.00
CA LYS A 267 -18.18 1.58 10.75
C LYS A 267 -16.98 1.37 9.85
N VAL A 268 -15.96 2.20 10.06
CA VAL A 268 -14.69 2.17 9.34
C VAL A 268 -13.69 1.29 10.09
N TYR A 269 -13.08 0.35 9.37
CA TYR A 269 -12.01 -0.50 9.88
C TYR A 269 -10.77 -0.37 9.00
N VAL A 270 -9.59 -0.22 9.61
CA VAL A 270 -8.30 -0.28 8.91
C VAL A 270 -7.88 -1.74 8.83
N LEU A 271 -7.78 -2.26 7.61
CA LEU A 271 -7.34 -3.64 7.38
C LEU A 271 -5.91 -3.71 6.87
N ARG A 272 -5.35 -2.70 6.22
CA ARG A 272 -3.93 -2.65 5.82
C ARG A 272 -3.34 -1.25 5.96
#